data_AF-A0A948E1I5-F1
#
_entry.id   AF-A0A948E1I5-F1
#
_cell.length_a   1.000
_cell.length_b   1.000
_cell.length_c   1.000
_cell.angle_alpha   90.00
_cell.angle_beta   90.00
_cell.angle_gamma   90.00
#
_symmetry.space_group_name_H-M   'P 1'
#
loop_
_entity.id
_entity.type
_entity.pdbx_description
1 polymer ?
#
loop_
_entity_poly.entity_id
_entity_poly.type
_entity_poly.pdbx_seq_one_letter_code
_entity_poly.pdbx_strand_id
1 'polypeptide(L)'
;MLRKFILITAAVTAISGCDDDSSNNTNNTNNTNNTNNTNAVCGDGLVTGDEECDETGTSECTEIGYYGGSLSCGNDCMWNTVDCESYGRCGDGTLNTAFSEQCDDGELNADVADACRTDCRLPRCGDAIADTEEECDLGEDNSDEPDSGCRLDCTLPFCGDNIVDSLTGEECDFGELNGAFPNSCRSDCSLPFCGDGITDTNYSEQCDTGVLGTVDGCSDTCQIEMGWSCMTNAIPSVCTAGCGDGLLRGAETTAGHCDDGNDDNGDGCSSTCMVELGWLCDTTNTEAPSICVPGCGDGLLVGNELEAGRCDDANVNPNDGCSPTCTVEAGWTCTGAPSICTQQ
;
A
#
# COMPACT_ATOMS: atom_id res chain seq x y z
N MET A 1 18.89 -4.79 41.82
CA MET A 1 19.99 -3.81 41.67
C MET A 1 19.40 -2.57 41.02
N LEU A 2 18.83 -1.68 41.83
CA LEU A 2 19.33 -0.34 42.16
C LEU A 2 19.34 0.64 40.96
N ARG A 3 18.20 1.29 40.73
CA ARG A 3 18.06 2.53 39.93
C ARG A 3 18.85 3.64 40.63
N LYS A 4 19.87 4.19 39.98
CA LYS A 4 20.57 5.40 40.42
C LYS A 4 19.90 6.63 39.82
N PHE A 5 19.20 7.37 40.67
CA PHE A 5 18.91 8.79 40.49
C PHE A 5 20.23 9.58 40.48
N ILE A 6 20.44 10.42 39.48
CA ILE A 6 21.41 11.52 39.54
C ILE A 6 20.61 12.81 39.38
N LEU A 7 20.46 13.54 40.48
CA LEU A 7 20.09 14.95 40.49
C LEU A 7 21.29 15.76 39.97
N ILE A 8 21.08 16.57 38.95
CA ILE A 8 21.92 17.75 38.68
C ILE A 8 21.02 18.98 38.84
N THR A 9 21.08 19.56 40.03
CA THR A 9 20.68 20.95 40.30
C THR A 9 21.74 21.88 39.71
N ALA A 10 21.40 22.60 38.64
CA ALA A 10 22.15 23.77 38.20
C ALA A 10 21.28 25.02 38.44
N ALA A 11 21.85 25.94 39.19
CA ALA A 11 21.22 27.16 39.67
C ALA A 11 20.89 28.13 38.52
N VAL A 12 19.63 28.55 38.46
CA VAL A 12 19.19 29.70 37.67
C VAL A 12 19.47 30.95 38.49
N THR A 13 20.61 31.59 38.25
CA THR A 13 20.86 32.98 38.68
C THR A 13 20.24 33.91 37.65
N ALA A 14 19.12 34.52 38.02
CA ALA A 14 18.53 35.65 37.34
C ALA A 14 19.49 36.85 37.39
N ILE A 15 19.84 37.39 36.22
CA ILE A 15 20.40 38.73 36.08
C ILE A 15 19.31 39.57 35.42
N SER A 16 18.46 40.14 36.26
CA SER A 16 17.63 41.30 35.95
C SER A 16 18.46 42.55 36.22
N GLY A 17 18.75 43.34 35.19
CA GLY A 17 19.49 44.58 35.37
C GLY A 17 19.72 45.32 34.06
N CYS A 18 18.69 46.03 33.59
CA CYS A 18 18.87 47.33 32.95
C CYS A 18 17.89 48.27 33.67
N ASP A 19 18.46 49.31 34.27
CA ASP A 19 17.77 50.30 35.11
C ASP A 19 16.68 51.05 34.33
N ASP A 20 15.45 50.98 34.82
CA ASP A 20 14.39 51.95 34.54
C ASP A 20 14.66 53.20 35.37
N ASP A 21 15.41 54.15 34.81
CA ASP A 21 15.43 55.51 35.32
C ASP A 21 14.34 56.32 34.59
N SER A 22 13.11 56.22 35.10
CA SER A 22 12.07 57.21 34.82
C SER A 22 11.61 57.89 36.11
N SER A 23 12.22 59.03 36.41
CA SER A 23 11.56 60.04 37.23
C SER A 23 11.87 61.47 36.78
N ASN A 24 10.80 62.07 36.23
CA ASN A 24 10.36 63.43 36.49
C ASN A 24 10.99 64.61 35.71
N ASN A 25 10.26 65.02 34.65
CA ASN A 25 9.64 66.34 34.52
C ASN A 25 10.47 67.57 34.95
N THR A 26 10.79 68.45 34.00
CA THR A 26 10.26 69.84 33.98
C THR A 26 10.74 70.62 32.75
N ASN A 27 9.76 71.14 32.00
CA ASN A 27 9.78 72.36 31.18
C ASN A 27 11.12 72.82 30.58
N ASN A 28 11.26 72.66 29.26
CA ASN A 28 11.66 73.81 28.44
C ASN A 28 11.13 73.69 27.00
N THR A 29 9.95 74.26 26.76
CA THR A 29 9.56 74.73 25.43
C THR A 29 10.51 75.84 24.99
N ASN A 30 11.07 75.68 23.78
CA ASN A 30 11.94 76.60 23.04
C ASN A 30 13.45 76.38 23.21
N ASN A 31 13.98 75.42 22.44
CA ASN A 31 15.19 75.69 21.66
C ASN A 31 15.08 75.04 20.27
N THR A 32 14.35 75.73 19.39
CA THR A 32 14.57 75.65 17.94
C THR A 32 15.99 76.14 17.66
N ASN A 33 16.93 75.19 17.53
CA ASN A 33 18.23 75.26 16.86
C ASN A 33 19.26 74.37 17.60
N ASN A 34 19.22 73.06 17.31
CA ASN A 34 20.46 72.33 17.14
C ASN A 34 20.43 71.71 15.75
N THR A 35 20.96 72.50 14.83
CA THR A 35 21.17 72.22 13.42
C THR A 35 22.11 71.02 13.23
N ASN A 36 21.68 70.10 12.38
CA ASN A 36 22.53 69.43 11.40
C ASN A 36 23.57 68.42 11.92
N ASN A 37 23.18 67.14 11.97
CA ASN A 37 23.92 66.17 11.14
C ASN A 37 23.13 65.95 9.84
N THR A 38 22.95 67.03 9.08
CA THR A 38 22.17 67.08 7.83
C THR A 38 23.08 67.46 6.68
N ASN A 39 24.34 67.03 6.73
CA ASN A 39 25.27 67.24 5.63
C ASN A 39 25.67 65.85 5.13
N ALA A 40 24.67 65.10 4.67
CA ALA A 40 24.87 64.31 3.47
C ALA A 40 25.53 65.26 2.44
N VAL A 41 26.81 65.03 2.14
CA VAL A 41 27.57 65.79 1.15
C VAL A 41 27.86 64.85 0.00
N CYS A 42 27.02 64.94 -1.03
CA CYS A 42 27.30 64.28 -2.30
C CYS A 42 28.69 64.67 -2.82
N GLY A 43 29.48 63.67 -3.18
CA GLY A 43 30.83 63.77 -3.72
C GLY A 43 31.96 63.81 -2.69
N ASP A 44 31.74 63.39 -1.42
CA ASP A 44 32.77 63.40 -0.38
C ASP A 44 33.56 62.08 -0.21
N GLY A 45 33.14 61.04 -0.92
CA GLY A 45 33.73 59.70 -0.95
C GLY A 45 33.14 58.72 0.07
N LEU A 46 32.11 59.11 0.84
CA LEU A 46 31.44 58.31 1.85
C LEU A 46 29.91 58.33 1.68
N VAL A 47 29.25 57.16 1.63
CA VAL A 47 27.78 57.06 1.75
C VAL A 47 27.42 57.05 3.23
N THR A 48 26.90 58.16 3.77
CA THR A 48 26.58 58.32 5.20
C THR A 48 25.26 59.05 5.47
N GLY A 49 24.66 58.81 6.63
CA GLY A 49 23.39 59.45 6.99
C GLY A 49 22.23 58.97 6.11
N ASP A 50 21.53 59.90 5.45
CA ASP A 50 20.39 59.64 4.56
C ASP A 50 20.81 59.49 3.07
N GLU A 51 22.10 59.39 2.77
CA GLU A 51 22.62 59.20 1.40
C GLU A 51 22.39 57.77 0.91
N GLU A 52 21.89 57.63 -0.33
CA GLU A 52 21.84 56.35 -1.03
C GLU A 52 23.06 56.13 -1.94
N CYS A 53 23.74 57.22 -2.34
CA CYS A 53 24.90 57.23 -3.24
C CYS A 53 25.79 58.47 -3.05
N ASP A 54 27.01 58.46 -3.60
CA ASP A 54 28.03 59.50 -3.36
C ASP A 54 28.99 59.75 -4.58
N GLU A 55 28.41 59.96 -5.77
CA GLU A 55 29.02 60.36 -7.07
C GLU A 55 30.21 59.56 -7.66
N THR A 56 30.83 58.61 -6.96
CA THR A 56 32.12 58.03 -7.39
C THR A 56 32.04 56.74 -8.22
N GLY A 57 30.85 56.33 -8.69
CA GLY A 57 30.68 55.15 -9.55
C GLY A 57 29.53 55.28 -10.55
N THR A 58 29.75 54.88 -11.79
CA THR A 58 28.67 54.51 -12.71
C THR A 58 28.18 53.13 -12.28
N SER A 59 27.05 53.09 -11.57
CA SER A 59 26.34 51.85 -11.29
C SER A 59 25.40 51.52 -12.45
N GLU A 60 25.01 50.26 -12.57
CA GLU A 60 23.99 49.84 -13.53
C GLU A 60 22.65 49.75 -12.81
N CYS A 61 21.56 50.16 -13.46
CA CYS A 61 20.23 50.12 -12.85
C CYS A 61 19.78 48.70 -12.45
N THR A 62 20.43 47.66 -13.00
CA THR A 62 20.26 46.27 -12.60
C THR A 62 20.61 46.00 -11.14
N GLU A 63 21.44 46.83 -10.53
CA GLU A 63 21.80 46.71 -9.10
C GLU A 63 20.63 47.02 -8.16
N ILE A 64 19.64 47.79 -8.64
CA ILE A 64 18.43 48.16 -7.87
C ILE A 64 17.15 47.57 -8.49
N GLY A 65 17.29 46.49 -9.29
CA GLY A 65 16.17 45.67 -9.77
C GLY A 65 15.57 46.05 -11.13
N TYR A 66 16.11 47.05 -11.83
CA TYR A 66 15.67 47.39 -13.20
C TYR A 66 16.35 46.51 -14.25
N TYR A 67 15.74 46.36 -15.42
CA TYR A 67 16.31 45.51 -16.48
C TYR A 67 17.53 46.11 -17.19
N GLY A 68 17.76 47.41 -17.06
CA GLY A 68 18.88 48.10 -17.68
C GLY A 68 18.83 49.60 -17.45
N GLY A 69 19.85 50.29 -17.97
CA GLY A 69 20.04 51.73 -17.81
C GLY A 69 21.24 52.06 -16.93
N SER A 70 21.68 53.31 -17.01
CA SER A 70 22.78 53.82 -16.20
C SER A 70 22.24 54.46 -14.93
N LEU A 71 22.71 53.99 -13.78
CA LEU A 71 22.35 54.54 -12.49
C LEU A 71 23.31 55.69 -12.17
N SER A 72 22.74 56.88 -11.94
CA SER A 72 23.51 58.07 -11.56
C SER A 72 23.11 58.55 -10.19
N CYS A 73 24.05 59.20 -9.50
CA CYS A 73 23.75 59.84 -8.23
C CYS A 73 23.25 61.27 -8.48
N GLY A 74 22.07 61.61 -7.95
CA GLY A 74 21.52 62.95 -8.01
C GLY A 74 22.27 63.92 -7.09
N ASN A 75 22.13 65.23 -7.33
CA ASN A 75 22.73 66.27 -6.48
C ASN A 75 22.15 66.30 -5.04
N ASP A 76 21.11 65.52 -4.79
CA ASP A 76 20.45 65.27 -3.51
C ASP A 76 20.91 63.97 -2.84
N CYS A 77 21.95 63.31 -3.37
CA CYS A 77 22.49 62.03 -2.88
C CYS A 77 21.50 60.86 -2.93
N MET A 78 20.47 60.97 -3.78
CA MET A 78 19.50 59.93 -4.07
C MET A 78 19.80 59.31 -5.44
N TRP A 79 19.45 58.04 -5.61
CA TRP A 79 19.59 57.39 -6.91
C TRP A 79 18.66 58.04 -7.94
N ASN A 80 19.22 58.47 -9.07
CA ASN A 80 18.45 58.96 -10.20
C ASN A 80 18.07 57.78 -11.12
N THR A 81 16.79 57.42 -11.10
CA THR A 81 16.23 56.27 -11.83
C THR A 81 15.65 56.61 -13.20
N VAL A 82 15.74 57.86 -13.66
CA VAL A 82 15.10 58.30 -14.92
C VAL A 82 15.57 57.47 -16.13
N ASP A 83 16.86 57.14 -16.18
CA ASP A 83 17.42 56.31 -17.26
C ASP A 83 17.08 54.81 -17.07
N CYS A 84 16.80 54.38 -15.83
CA CYS A 84 16.40 53.01 -15.47
C CYS A 84 14.95 52.70 -15.88
N GLU A 85 14.03 53.62 -15.61
CA GLU A 85 12.59 53.47 -15.87
C GLU A 85 12.27 53.22 -17.34
N SER A 86 13.16 53.64 -18.25
CA SER A 86 13.00 53.41 -19.69
C SER A 86 13.06 51.93 -20.09
N TYR A 87 13.67 51.08 -19.26
CA TYR A 87 13.78 49.64 -19.47
C TYR A 87 12.76 48.83 -18.65
N GLY A 88 12.12 49.43 -17.64
CA GLY A 88 11.20 48.76 -16.72
C GLY A 88 11.91 47.98 -15.61
N ARG A 89 11.14 47.49 -14.65
CA ARG A 89 11.59 46.58 -13.58
C ARG A 89 10.48 45.59 -13.26
N CYS A 90 10.85 44.47 -12.67
CA CYS A 90 9.88 43.58 -12.07
C CYS A 90 9.09 44.28 -10.95
N GLY A 91 7.77 44.19 -11.01
CA GLY A 91 6.84 44.79 -10.05
C GLY A 91 6.48 46.24 -10.37
N ASP A 92 6.60 46.69 -11.63
CA ASP A 92 6.18 48.04 -12.04
C ASP A 92 4.74 48.12 -12.58
N GLY A 93 4.03 47.00 -12.61
CA GLY A 93 2.66 46.85 -13.11
C GLY A 93 2.59 46.67 -14.63
N THR A 94 3.74 46.51 -15.31
CA THR A 94 3.82 46.32 -16.76
C THR A 94 4.49 45.00 -17.09
N LEU A 95 3.80 44.12 -17.81
CA LEU A 95 4.40 42.88 -18.28
C LEU A 95 5.42 43.12 -19.41
N ASN A 96 6.71 43.12 -19.07
CA ASN A 96 7.86 43.29 -19.95
C ASN A 96 8.43 41.96 -20.46
N THR A 97 7.71 41.28 -21.36
CA THR A 97 8.13 39.98 -21.94
C THR A 97 9.50 39.97 -22.64
N ALA A 98 9.99 41.13 -23.09
CA ALA A 98 11.33 41.28 -23.66
C ALA A 98 12.46 40.97 -22.65
N PHE A 99 12.16 41.07 -21.35
CA PHE A 99 13.07 40.74 -20.25
C PHE A 99 12.68 39.44 -19.53
N SER A 100 11.88 38.58 -20.19
CA SER A 100 11.45 37.26 -19.70
C SER A 100 10.54 37.29 -18.47
N GLU A 101 9.86 38.40 -18.20
CA GLU A 101 8.74 38.38 -17.26
C GLU A 101 7.61 37.48 -17.75
N GLN A 102 7.01 36.74 -16.81
CA GLN A 102 5.85 35.89 -17.02
C GLN A 102 4.59 36.49 -16.43
N CYS A 103 4.73 37.36 -15.43
CA CYS A 103 3.68 38.11 -14.76
C CYS A 103 4.26 39.43 -14.22
N ASP A 104 3.37 40.38 -13.92
CA ASP A 104 3.70 41.58 -13.16
C ASP A 104 2.41 42.14 -12.56
N ASP A 105 2.23 41.94 -11.25
CA ASP A 105 1.10 42.48 -10.47
C ASP A 105 1.48 43.79 -9.76
N GLY A 106 2.59 44.42 -10.17
CA GLY A 106 3.13 45.62 -9.59
C GLY A 106 3.62 45.41 -8.16
N GLU A 107 3.23 46.32 -7.26
CA GLU A 107 3.49 46.24 -5.82
C GLU A 107 2.82 45.03 -5.14
N LEU A 108 1.98 44.27 -5.86
CA LEU A 108 1.38 43.03 -5.36
C LEU A 108 2.23 41.78 -5.65
N ASN A 109 3.35 41.91 -6.36
CA ASN A 109 4.31 40.82 -6.47
C ASN A 109 4.78 40.40 -5.07
N ALA A 110 4.74 39.11 -4.80
CA ALA A 110 5.07 38.56 -3.50
C ALA A 110 5.48 37.09 -3.59
N ASP A 111 6.35 36.68 -2.67
CA ASP A 111 6.77 35.28 -2.52
C ASP A 111 5.80 34.56 -1.57
N VAL A 112 4.53 34.51 -1.97
CA VAL A 112 3.41 33.85 -1.29
C VAL A 112 2.56 33.11 -2.31
N ALA A 113 1.76 32.15 -1.85
CA ALA A 113 0.92 31.30 -2.69
C ALA A 113 0.10 32.10 -3.71
N ASP A 114 0.14 31.63 -4.96
CA ASP A 114 -0.56 32.11 -6.16
C ASP A 114 -0.21 33.54 -6.60
N ALA A 115 0.71 34.21 -5.93
CA ALA A 115 1.16 35.54 -6.32
C ALA A 115 2.26 35.47 -7.39
N CYS A 116 2.29 36.49 -8.26
CA CYS A 116 3.45 36.74 -9.09
C CYS A 116 4.69 36.91 -8.21
N ARG A 117 5.75 36.12 -8.45
CA ARG A 117 6.95 36.14 -7.61
C ARG A 117 7.67 37.47 -7.71
N THR A 118 8.49 37.78 -6.71
CA THR A 118 9.28 39.03 -6.70
C THR A 118 10.33 39.11 -7.82
N ASP A 119 10.57 38.01 -8.53
CA ASP A 119 11.39 37.93 -9.75
C ASP A 119 10.59 37.86 -11.06
N CYS A 120 9.27 38.15 -11.01
CA CYS A 120 8.34 38.19 -12.13
C CYS A 120 8.19 36.88 -12.89
N ARG A 121 8.39 35.78 -12.17
CA ARG A 121 7.99 34.45 -12.61
C ARG A 121 6.63 34.10 -12.04
N LEU A 122 5.88 33.31 -12.80
CA LEU A 122 4.64 32.74 -12.30
C LEU A 122 4.94 31.72 -11.18
N PRO A 123 3.97 31.47 -10.30
CA PRO A 123 3.84 30.25 -9.50
C PRO A 123 4.45 29.02 -10.19
N ARG A 124 5.37 28.32 -9.53
CA ARG A 124 6.06 27.16 -10.11
C ARG A 124 6.60 26.23 -9.02
N CYS A 125 6.56 24.95 -9.35
CA CYS A 125 7.15 23.93 -8.51
C CYS A 125 8.68 24.07 -8.39
N GLY A 126 9.17 23.95 -7.16
CA GLY A 126 10.57 24.02 -6.79
C GLY A 126 11.03 25.44 -6.46
N ASP A 127 10.11 26.34 -6.08
CA ASP A 127 10.44 27.69 -5.63
C ASP A 127 10.24 27.96 -4.13
N ALA A 128 10.03 26.87 -3.37
CA ALA A 128 9.86 26.82 -1.93
C ALA A 128 8.57 27.50 -1.42
N ILE A 129 7.58 27.70 -2.32
CA ILE A 129 6.29 28.27 -1.99
C ILE A 129 5.21 27.39 -2.60
N ALA A 130 4.50 26.63 -1.75
CA ALA A 130 3.40 25.79 -2.22
C ALA A 130 2.21 26.64 -2.72
N ASP A 131 1.96 26.61 -4.02
CA ASP A 131 0.83 27.25 -4.69
C ASP A 131 -0.43 26.35 -4.70
N THR A 132 -1.58 26.87 -5.16
CA THR A 132 -2.87 26.14 -5.09
C THR A 132 -2.89 24.80 -5.86
N GLU A 133 -2.08 24.65 -6.91
CA GLU A 133 -1.98 23.40 -7.70
C GLU A 133 -0.87 22.46 -7.21
N GLU A 134 -0.22 22.79 -6.11
CA GLU A 134 0.90 22.04 -5.52
C GLU A 134 0.50 21.46 -4.16
N GLU A 135 0.87 20.21 -3.90
CA GLU A 135 0.62 19.58 -2.60
C GLU A 135 1.74 19.91 -1.59
N CYS A 136 2.92 20.25 -2.11
CA CYS A 136 4.12 20.62 -1.38
C CYS A 136 5.05 21.43 -2.28
N ASP A 137 5.97 22.19 -1.71
CA ASP A 137 7.13 22.74 -2.42
C ASP A 137 8.27 22.96 -1.42
N LEU A 138 9.33 22.14 -1.52
CA LEU A 138 10.55 22.25 -0.72
C LEU A 138 11.69 22.95 -1.46
N GLY A 139 11.40 23.59 -2.59
CA GLY A 139 12.36 24.31 -3.39
C GLY A 139 13.37 23.37 -4.06
N GLU A 140 14.65 23.67 -3.88
CA GLU A 140 15.75 22.83 -4.35
C GLU A 140 15.80 21.45 -3.66
N ASP A 141 15.09 21.27 -2.52
CA ASP A 141 15.03 20.00 -1.79
C ASP A 141 13.93 19.05 -2.33
N ASN A 142 13.17 19.43 -3.36
CA ASN A 142 12.28 18.50 -4.07
C ASN A 142 13.09 17.35 -4.67
N SER A 143 12.56 16.13 -4.60
CA SER A 143 13.27 14.93 -5.04
C SER A 143 12.34 13.74 -5.32
N ASP A 144 12.69 12.96 -6.33
CA ASP A 144 12.07 11.66 -6.65
C ASP A 144 12.84 10.48 -6.02
N GLU A 145 13.73 10.76 -5.07
CA GLU A 145 14.37 9.72 -4.26
C GLU A 145 13.40 9.18 -3.19
N PRO A 146 13.59 7.93 -2.75
CA PRO A 146 12.80 7.34 -1.67
C PRO A 146 12.77 8.21 -0.41
N ASP A 147 11.60 8.28 0.22
CA ASP A 147 11.32 9.00 1.46
C ASP A 147 11.51 10.53 1.36
N SER A 148 11.48 11.09 0.14
CA SER A 148 11.47 12.53 -0.09
C SER A 148 10.20 13.16 0.51
N GLY A 149 10.31 14.39 1.03
CA GLY A 149 9.14 15.13 1.54
C GLY A 149 8.26 15.74 0.44
N CYS A 150 8.78 15.85 -0.78
CA CYS A 150 8.08 16.43 -1.93
C CYS A 150 8.71 15.97 -3.24
N ARG A 151 7.89 15.56 -4.21
CA ARG A 151 8.35 15.14 -5.55
C ARG A 151 8.76 16.32 -6.42
N LEU A 152 9.49 16.05 -7.50
CA LEU A 152 9.91 17.09 -8.45
C LEU A 152 8.75 17.76 -9.20
N ASP A 153 7.56 17.15 -9.17
CA ASP A 153 6.32 17.70 -9.72
C ASP A 153 5.40 18.31 -8.64
N CYS A 154 5.92 18.51 -7.42
CA CYS A 154 5.22 19.10 -6.29
C CYS A 154 3.98 18.33 -5.82
N THR A 155 3.98 17.02 -6.10
CA THR A 155 3.09 16.07 -5.45
C THR A 155 3.73 15.53 -4.17
N LEU A 156 2.88 15.17 -3.20
CA LEU A 156 3.35 14.43 -2.03
C LEU A 156 3.64 12.98 -2.45
N PRO A 157 4.57 12.29 -1.76
CA PRO A 157 4.79 10.85 -1.97
C PRO A 157 3.50 10.06 -1.79
N PHE A 158 3.22 9.12 -2.70
CA PHE A 158 1.98 8.34 -2.66
C PHE A 158 2.15 6.95 -3.26
N CYS A 159 1.38 6.02 -2.71
CA CYS A 159 1.33 4.65 -3.20
C CYS A 159 0.80 4.56 -4.63
N GLY A 160 1.59 3.97 -5.51
CA GLY A 160 1.35 3.81 -6.94
C GLY A 160 2.16 4.75 -7.82
N ASP A 161 3.21 5.40 -7.31
CA ASP A 161 4.07 6.33 -8.07
C ASP A 161 5.38 5.68 -8.58
N ASN A 162 5.62 4.39 -8.28
CA ASN A 162 6.85 3.63 -8.56
C ASN A 162 8.06 3.99 -7.70
N ILE A 163 7.89 4.75 -6.63
CA ILE A 163 8.91 5.07 -5.64
C ILE A 163 8.44 4.44 -4.33
N VAL A 164 9.35 3.78 -3.62
CA VAL A 164 8.99 3.14 -2.34
C VAL A 164 9.32 4.08 -1.19
N ASP A 165 8.31 4.64 -0.54
CA ASP A 165 8.47 5.49 0.64
C ASP A 165 8.20 4.70 1.93
N SER A 166 9.27 4.07 2.42
CA SER A 166 9.22 3.26 3.63
C SER A 166 8.84 4.02 4.90
N LEU A 167 9.10 5.34 4.96
CA LEU A 167 8.74 6.19 6.11
C LEU A 167 7.25 6.55 6.14
N THR A 168 6.56 6.54 5.00
CA THR A 168 5.10 6.76 4.90
C THR A 168 4.33 5.44 5.03
N GLY A 169 5.03 4.31 4.98
CA GLY A 169 4.49 2.98 5.31
C GLY A 169 4.40 2.01 4.13
N GLU A 170 4.96 2.36 2.98
CA GLU A 170 4.99 1.49 1.82
C GLU A 170 6.01 0.36 2.00
N GLU A 171 5.59 -0.86 1.70
CA GLU A 171 6.49 -2.02 1.71
C GLU A 171 7.00 -2.33 0.30
N CYS A 172 6.25 -1.90 -0.73
CA CYS A 172 6.62 -1.94 -2.13
C CYS A 172 5.74 -0.99 -2.94
N ASP A 173 6.20 -0.60 -4.13
CA ASP A 173 5.44 0.25 -5.05
C ASP A 173 5.79 -0.11 -6.50
N PHE A 174 4.85 -0.77 -7.19
CA PHE A 174 4.97 -1.14 -8.60
C PHE A 174 4.14 -0.22 -9.50
N GLY A 175 3.81 0.98 -9.01
CA GLY A 175 3.06 1.98 -9.74
C GLY A 175 1.63 1.55 -10.06
N GLU A 176 1.24 1.76 -11.31
CA GLU A 176 -0.06 1.29 -11.85
C GLU A 176 -0.25 -0.23 -11.79
N LEU A 177 0.81 -1.01 -11.52
CA LEU A 177 0.71 -2.47 -11.38
C LEU A 177 0.29 -2.90 -9.97
N ASN A 178 0.19 -1.99 -9.00
CA ASN A 178 -0.38 -2.29 -7.69
C ASN A 178 -1.82 -2.79 -7.85
N GLY A 179 -2.20 -3.83 -7.12
CA GLY A 179 -3.56 -4.34 -7.15
C GLY A 179 -3.70 -5.80 -6.76
N ALA A 180 -4.85 -6.38 -7.13
CA ALA A 180 -5.21 -7.75 -6.81
C ALA A 180 -4.69 -8.74 -7.87
N PHE A 181 -3.39 -8.71 -8.14
CA PHE A 181 -2.74 -9.53 -9.15
C PHE A 181 -1.61 -10.38 -8.56
N PRO A 182 -1.37 -11.60 -9.06
CA PRO A 182 -0.29 -12.44 -8.58
C PRO A 182 1.08 -11.77 -8.70
N ASN A 183 1.83 -11.82 -7.61
CA ASN A 183 3.19 -11.31 -7.44
C ASN A 183 3.31 -9.80 -7.60
N SER A 184 2.25 -9.05 -7.29
CA SER A 184 2.26 -7.59 -7.31
C SER A 184 1.96 -7.03 -5.93
N CYS A 185 2.45 -5.82 -5.67
CA CYS A 185 2.03 -5.05 -4.51
C CYS A 185 0.51 -4.93 -4.44
N ARG A 186 -0.03 -4.92 -3.24
CA ARG A 186 -1.44 -4.63 -3.03
C ARG A 186 -1.71 -3.15 -3.31
N SER A 187 -2.98 -2.79 -3.47
CA SER A 187 -3.38 -1.42 -3.83
C SER A 187 -3.05 -0.38 -2.76
N ASP A 188 -2.71 -0.82 -1.56
CA ASP A 188 -2.24 -0.02 -0.44
C ASP A 188 -0.72 -0.14 -0.21
N CYS A 189 0.03 -0.62 -1.22
CA CYS A 189 1.49 -0.76 -1.19
C CYS A 189 2.02 -1.69 -0.09
N SER A 190 1.16 -2.59 0.41
CA SER A 190 1.62 -3.73 1.18
C SER A 190 2.22 -4.77 0.25
N LEU A 191 3.21 -5.52 0.76
CA LEU A 191 3.64 -6.74 0.09
C LEU A 191 2.49 -7.75 0.06
N PRO A 192 2.51 -8.71 -0.89
CA PRO A 192 1.65 -9.87 -0.85
C PRO A 192 1.70 -10.60 0.49
N PHE A 193 0.56 -11.09 0.94
CA PHE A 193 0.46 -11.84 2.19
C PHE A 193 -0.57 -12.95 2.11
N CYS A 194 -0.27 -14.03 2.82
CA CYS A 194 -1.17 -15.16 2.87
C CYS A 194 -2.51 -14.80 3.52
N GLY A 195 -3.60 -15.15 2.84
CA GLY A 195 -4.98 -14.94 3.26
C GLY A 195 -5.66 -13.75 2.59
N ASP A 196 -5.05 -13.14 1.57
CA ASP A 196 -5.69 -12.08 0.78
C ASP A 196 -6.42 -12.59 -0.47
N GLY A 197 -6.34 -13.90 -0.70
CA GLY A 197 -7.05 -14.59 -1.78
C GLY A 197 -6.34 -14.50 -3.12
N ILE A 198 -5.08 -14.10 -3.17
CA ILE A 198 -4.27 -14.07 -4.38
C ILE A 198 -3.06 -14.95 -4.14
N THR A 199 -2.76 -15.87 -5.06
CA THR A 199 -1.61 -16.75 -4.90
C THR A 199 -0.35 -16.10 -5.46
N ASP A 200 0.56 -15.72 -4.56
CA ASP A 200 1.81 -15.04 -4.88
C ASP A 200 2.99 -16.02 -4.85
N THR A 201 3.19 -16.72 -5.96
CA THR A 201 4.22 -17.75 -6.12
C THR A 201 5.66 -17.27 -5.86
N ASN A 202 5.96 -15.99 -6.14
CA ASN A 202 7.26 -15.37 -5.85
C ASN A 202 7.47 -15.13 -4.35
N TYR A 203 6.37 -15.12 -3.57
CA TYR A 203 6.34 -14.99 -2.12
C TYR A 203 6.13 -16.36 -1.44
N SER A 204 6.41 -17.44 -2.17
CA SER A 204 6.37 -18.84 -1.71
C SER A 204 4.98 -19.38 -1.40
N GLU A 205 3.92 -18.74 -1.89
CA GLU A 205 2.56 -19.24 -1.77
C GLU A 205 2.29 -20.31 -2.84
N GLN A 206 1.63 -21.39 -2.42
CA GLN A 206 1.17 -22.48 -3.29
C GLN A 206 -0.35 -22.47 -3.48
N CYS A 207 -1.07 -21.74 -2.64
CA CYS A 207 -2.51 -21.53 -2.65
C CYS A 207 -2.81 -20.26 -1.85
N ASP A 208 -3.96 -19.65 -2.07
CA ASP A 208 -4.53 -18.66 -1.14
C ASP A 208 -6.06 -18.64 -1.31
N THR A 209 -6.78 -19.13 -0.31
CA THR A 209 -8.25 -19.23 -0.31
C THR A 209 -8.93 -17.93 0.18
N GLY A 210 -8.16 -16.93 0.61
CA GLY A 210 -8.65 -15.67 1.18
C GLY A 210 -9.12 -15.80 2.63
N VAL A 211 -8.91 -16.95 3.26
CA VAL A 211 -9.20 -17.20 4.66
C VAL A 211 -8.04 -17.95 5.31
N LEU A 212 -7.78 -17.66 6.59
CA LEU A 212 -6.75 -18.34 7.38
C LEU A 212 -7.39 -19.21 8.45
N GLY A 213 -6.75 -20.32 8.80
CA GLY A 213 -7.05 -21.13 9.97
C GLY A 213 -8.22 -22.09 9.82
N THR A 214 -8.57 -22.50 8.59
CA THR A 214 -9.69 -23.41 8.32
C THR A 214 -9.24 -24.69 7.63
N VAL A 215 -10.05 -25.75 7.71
CA VAL A 215 -9.80 -27.02 6.98
C VAL A 215 -10.29 -26.85 5.54
N ASP A 216 -9.64 -25.97 4.80
CA ASP A 216 -9.97 -25.62 3.41
C ASP A 216 -8.90 -26.07 2.41
N GLY A 217 -7.85 -26.77 2.88
CA GLY A 217 -6.78 -27.28 2.04
C GLY A 217 -5.64 -26.30 1.79
N CYS A 218 -5.69 -25.09 2.36
CA CYS A 218 -4.62 -24.11 2.30
C CYS A 218 -4.21 -23.68 3.71
N SER A 219 -2.95 -23.90 4.07
CA SER A 219 -2.47 -23.62 5.42
C SER A 219 -2.39 -22.10 5.71
N ASP A 220 -2.22 -21.74 6.99
CA ASP A 220 -1.96 -20.34 7.43
C ASP A 220 -0.65 -19.73 6.87
N THR A 221 0.14 -20.53 6.18
CA THR A 221 1.37 -20.12 5.49
C THR A 221 1.26 -20.35 3.98
N CYS A 222 0.04 -20.46 3.48
CA CYS A 222 -0.31 -20.61 2.06
C CYS A 222 0.41 -21.78 1.39
N GLN A 223 0.56 -22.88 2.13
CA GLN A 223 1.03 -24.15 1.61
C GLN A 223 -0.16 -25.08 1.44
N ILE A 224 -0.19 -25.81 0.32
CA ILE A 224 -1.22 -26.84 0.09
C ILE A 224 -1.10 -27.90 1.19
N GLU A 225 -2.21 -28.17 1.87
CA GLU A 225 -2.27 -29.17 2.92
C GLU A 225 -2.18 -30.60 2.34
N MET A 226 -1.70 -31.56 3.14
CA MET A 226 -1.60 -32.95 2.69
C MET A 226 -2.99 -33.54 2.39
N GLY A 227 -3.11 -34.16 1.22
CA GLY A 227 -4.36 -34.74 0.71
C GLY A 227 -5.30 -33.71 0.08
N TRP A 228 -4.78 -32.55 -0.31
CA TRP A 228 -5.53 -31.52 -1.02
C TRP A 228 -4.88 -31.17 -2.36
N SER A 229 -5.70 -30.75 -3.31
CA SER A 229 -5.28 -30.19 -4.59
C SER A 229 -5.97 -28.85 -4.79
N CYS A 230 -5.19 -27.80 -5.08
CA CYS A 230 -5.70 -26.44 -5.21
C CYS A 230 -5.59 -25.92 -6.66
N MET A 231 -6.67 -25.34 -7.17
CA MET A 231 -6.69 -24.59 -8.42
C MET A 231 -6.25 -23.14 -8.17
N THR A 232 -4.99 -22.84 -8.47
CA THR A 232 -4.37 -21.52 -8.23
C THR A 232 -4.64 -20.49 -9.33
N ASN A 233 -5.24 -20.91 -10.44
CA ASN A 233 -5.76 -20.01 -11.47
C ASN A 233 -7.14 -19.44 -11.12
N ALA A 234 -7.79 -19.97 -10.08
CA ALA A 234 -8.94 -19.35 -9.45
C ALA A 234 -8.44 -18.34 -8.41
N ILE A 235 -9.07 -17.17 -8.35
CA ILE A 235 -8.75 -16.10 -7.41
C ILE A 235 -10.05 -15.74 -6.67
N PRO A 236 -10.23 -16.16 -5.40
CA PRO A 236 -9.32 -16.98 -4.58
C PRO A 236 -9.13 -18.42 -5.06
N SER A 237 -8.08 -19.07 -4.58
CA SER A 237 -7.81 -20.48 -4.82
C SER A 237 -8.98 -21.34 -4.37
N VAL A 238 -9.26 -22.39 -5.15
CA VAL A 238 -10.25 -23.40 -4.78
C VAL A 238 -9.52 -24.71 -4.57
N CYS A 239 -9.55 -25.22 -3.35
CA CYS A 239 -8.95 -26.49 -2.98
C CYS A 239 -10.01 -27.57 -2.82
N THR A 240 -9.71 -28.76 -3.31
CA THR A 240 -10.54 -29.97 -3.14
C THR A 240 -9.70 -31.06 -2.51
N ALA A 241 -10.34 -31.91 -1.71
CA ALA A 241 -9.70 -33.12 -1.23
C ALA A 241 -9.26 -33.98 -2.42
N GLY A 242 -8.08 -34.59 -2.29
CA GLY A 242 -7.49 -35.45 -3.31
C GLY A 242 -8.20 -36.79 -3.28
N CYS A 243 -8.85 -37.16 -4.38
CA CYS A 243 -9.50 -38.45 -4.47
C CYS A 243 -8.49 -39.57 -4.75
N GLY A 244 -8.68 -40.71 -4.10
CA GLY A 244 -7.91 -41.94 -4.33
C GLY A 244 -6.55 -41.93 -3.65
N ASP A 245 -6.31 -41.04 -2.69
CA ASP A 245 -5.03 -40.95 -1.97
C ASP A 245 -5.04 -41.69 -0.61
N GLY A 246 -6.21 -42.18 -0.21
CA GLY A 246 -6.44 -42.95 1.00
C GLY A 246 -6.57 -42.09 2.26
N LEU A 247 -6.77 -40.78 2.14
CA LEU A 247 -6.95 -39.83 3.23
C LEU A 247 -8.31 -39.16 3.12
N LEU A 248 -9.21 -39.38 4.08
CA LEU A 248 -10.49 -38.68 4.04
C LEU A 248 -10.32 -37.24 4.50
N ARG A 249 -10.52 -36.29 3.58
CA ARG A 249 -10.44 -34.84 3.83
C ARG A 249 -11.66 -34.12 3.24
N GLY A 250 -11.96 -32.93 3.76
CA GLY A 250 -13.05 -32.09 3.25
C GLY A 250 -14.38 -32.83 3.06
N ALA A 251 -14.86 -32.88 1.81
CA ALA A 251 -16.12 -33.51 1.43
C ALA A 251 -16.15 -35.03 1.65
N GLU A 252 -15.00 -35.73 1.60
CA GLU A 252 -14.92 -37.19 1.78
C GLU A 252 -15.31 -37.64 3.18
N THR A 253 -15.25 -36.74 4.16
CA THR A 253 -15.70 -36.99 5.54
C THR A 253 -17.23 -36.96 5.68
N THR A 254 -17.96 -36.63 4.62
CA THR A 254 -19.43 -36.52 4.62
C THR A 254 -20.10 -37.76 4.06
N ALA A 255 -21.35 -38.01 4.49
CA ALA A 255 -22.10 -39.19 4.06
C ALA A 255 -22.28 -39.22 2.53
N GLY A 256 -22.05 -40.40 1.94
CA GLY A 256 -22.12 -40.61 0.48
C GLY A 256 -20.81 -40.40 -0.27
N HIS A 257 -19.75 -40.00 0.44
CA HIS A 257 -18.39 -39.92 -0.10
C HIS A 257 -17.50 -40.99 0.53
N CYS A 258 -16.34 -41.23 -0.08
CA CYS A 258 -15.34 -42.21 0.30
C CYS A 258 -13.99 -41.84 -0.33
N ASP A 259 -12.93 -42.52 0.08
CA ASP A 259 -11.65 -42.59 -0.63
C ASP A 259 -11.03 -43.94 -0.26
N ASP A 260 -11.00 -44.91 -1.17
CA ASP A 260 -10.46 -46.26 -0.93
C ASP A 260 -8.99 -46.43 -1.38
N GLY A 261 -8.28 -45.32 -1.59
CA GLY A 261 -6.85 -45.29 -1.89
C GLY A 261 -6.51 -45.54 -3.35
N ASN A 262 -7.48 -45.44 -4.25
CA ASN A 262 -7.26 -45.48 -5.69
C ASN A 262 -8.38 -44.74 -6.48
N ASP A 263 -8.20 -44.62 -7.80
CA ASP A 263 -9.15 -43.94 -8.73
C ASP A 263 -9.89 -44.95 -9.64
N ASP A 264 -9.85 -46.25 -9.33
CA ASP A 264 -10.59 -47.24 -10.09
C ASP A 264 -12.10 -47.07 -9.83
N ASN A 265 -12.92 -47.63 -10.73
CA ASN A 265 -14.36 -47.70 -10.52
C ASN A 265 -14.74 -49.18 -10.43
N GLY A 266 -15.76 -49.50 -9.65
CA GLY A 266 -16.30 -50.84 -9.47
C GLY A 266 -15.79 -51.58 -8.23
N ASP A 267 -15.01 -50.93 -7.36
CA ASP A 267 -14.50 -51.43 -6.08
C ASP A 267 -15.16 -50.79 -4.85
N GLY A 268 -16.15 -49.92 -5.09
CA GLY A 268 -17.02 -49.35 -4.07
C GLY A 268 -16.81 -47.87 -3.82
N CYS A 269 -15.65 -47.32 -4.15
CA CYS A 269 -15.43 -45.89 -4.27
C CYS A 269 -15.17 -45.50 -5.73
N SER A 270 -15.88 -44.51 -6.24
CA SER A 270 -15.67 -44.05 -7.62
C SER A 270 -14.43 -43.15 -7.74
N SER A 271 -13.95 -42.95 -8.97
CA SER A 271 -12.86 -42.01 -9.30
C SER A 271 -13.19 -40.53 -9.03
N THR A 272 -14.34 -40.23 -8.42
CA THR A 272 -14.75 -38.90 -7.96
C THR A 272 -15.10 -38.91 -6.48
N CYS A 273 -14.69 -39.94 -5.75
CA CYS A 273 -14.83 -40.10 -4.30
C CYS A 273 -16.28 -40.10 -3.82
N MET A 274 -17.16 -40.65 -4.66
CA MET A 274 -18.54 -40.96 -4.33
C MET A 274 -18.68 -42.46 -4.11
N VAL A 275 -19.43 -42.85 -3.09
CA VAL A 275 -19.76 -44.27 -2.85
C VAL A 275 -20.56 -44.80 -4.04
N GLU A 276 -20.12 -45.92 -4.60
CA GLU A 276 -20.76 -46.53 -5.76
C GLU A 276 -22.09 -47.18 -5.40
N LEU A 277 -22.99 -47.26 -6.38
CA LEU A 277 -24.30 -47.89 -6.18
C LEU A 277 -24.13 -49.37 -5.83
N GLY A 278 -24.72 -49.80 -4.72
CA GLY A 278 -24.61 -51.18 -4.23
C GLY A 278 -23.52 -51.39 -3.18
N TRP A 279 -22.82 -50.33 -2.76
CA TRP A 279 -21.70 -50.41 -1.84
C TRP A 279 -21.94 -49.62 -0.55
N LEU A 280 -21.29 -50.07 0.52
CA LEU A 280 -21.21 -49.39 1.81
C LEU A 280 -19.73 -49.19 2.17
N CYS A 281 -19.31 -47.95 2.35
CA CYS A 281 -17.93 -47.62 2.71
C CYS A 281 -17.84 -47.11 4.16
N ASP A 282 -16.89 -47.65 4.93
CA ASP A 282 -16.55 -47.15 6.26
C ASP A 282 -15.62 -45.94 6.15
N THR A 283 -16.10 -44.78 6.57
CA THR A 283 -15.40 -43.49 6.55
C THR A 283 -15.02 -43.00 7.95
N THR A 284 -15.08 -43.86 8.97
CA THR A 284 -14.82 -43.45 10.36
C THR A 284 -13.34 -43.21 10.68
N ASN A 285 -12.43 -43.76 9.88
CA ASN A 285 -10.99 -43.56 10.02
C ASN A 285 -10.47 -42.58 8.98
N THR A 286 -10.30 -41.31 9.34
CA THR A 286 -9.88 -40.25 8.41
C THR A 286 -8.41 -40.33 7.99
N GLU A 287 -7.61 -41.18 8.62
CA GLU A 287 -6.18 -41.35 8.34
C GLU A 287 -5.87 -42.66 7.60
N ALA A 288 -6.89 -43.32 7.05
CA ALA A 288 -6.72 -44.55 6.27
C ALA A 288 -7.76 -44.62 5.15
N PRO A 289 -7.50 -45.43 4.10
CA PRO A 289 -8.46 -45.67 3.05
C PRO A 289 -9.78 -46.22 3.60
N SER A 290 -10.86 -45.77 2.98
CA SER A 290 -12.22 -46.25 3.17
C SER A 290 -12.28 -47.73 2.84
N ILE A 291 -12.96 -48.49 3.69
CA ILE A 291 -13.19 -49.91 3.46
C ILE A 291 -14.59 -50.06 2.87
N CYS A 292 -14.66 -50.34 1.57
CA CYS A 292 -15.91 -50.55 0.87
C CYS A 292 -16.27 -52.03 0.80
N VAL A 293 -17.52 -52.35 1.16
CA VAL A 293 -18.09 -53.71 1.07
C VAL A 293 -19.43 -53.66 0.33
N PRO A 294 -19.81 -54.71 -0.40
CA PRO A 294 -21.13 -54.78 -1.01
C PRO A 294 -22.27 -54.66 0.01
N GLY A 295 -23.31 -53.95 -0.38
CA GLY A 295 -24.46 -53.60 0.44
C GLY A 295 -25.47 -54.73 0.54
N CYS A 296 -25.26 -55.64 1.50
CA CYS A 296 -26.10 -56.82 1.58
C CYS A 296 -27.60 -56.52 1.81
N GLY A 297 -28.44 -57.09 0.95
CA GLY A 297 -29.89 -57.01 0.99
C GLY A 297 -30.48 -55.85 0.18
N ASP A 298 -29.73 -55.25 -0.73
CA ASP A 298 -30.19 -54.15 -1.58
C ASP A 298 -30.69 -54.61 -2.97
N GLY A 299 -30.51 -55.89 -3.28
CA GLY A 299 -30.94 -56.55 -4.51
C GLY A 299 -29.97 -56.40 -5.67
N LEU A 300 -28.80 -55.80 -5.47
CA LEU A 300 -27.72 -55.69 -6.44
C LEU A 300 -26.68 -56.79 -6.18
N LEU A 301 -25.93 -57.18 -7.21
CA LEU A 301 -24.76 -58.04 -7.03
C LEU A 301 -23.55 -57.25 -7.52
N VAL A 302 -22.72 -56.80 -6.59
CA VAL A 302 -21.50 -56.03 -6.88
C VAL A 302 -20.29 -56.62 -6.18
N GLY A 303 -19.08 -56.27 -6.64
CA GLY A 303 -17.84 -56.71 -6.01
C GLY A 303 -17.75 -58.23 -5.81
N ASN A 304 -17.57 -58.64 -4.56
CA ASN A 304 -17.45 -60.07 -4.22
C ASN A 304 -18.79 -60.83 -4.27
N GLU A 305 -19.95 -60.18 -4.36
CA GLU A 305 -21.25 -60.86 -4.48
C GLU A 305 -21.43 -61.57 -5.83
N LEU A 306 -20.63 -61.19 -6.83
CA LEU A 306 -20.56 -61.86 -8.12
C LEU A 306 -19.81 -63.21 -8.05
N GLU A 307 -19.13 -63.49 -6.94
CA GLU A 307 -18.39 -64.74 -6.75
C GLU A 307 -19.31 -65.92 -6.43
N ALA A 308 -18.86 -67.13 -6.78
CA ALA A 308 -19.60 -68.35 -6.50
C ALA A 308 -19.79 -68.56 -4.98
N GLY A 309 -21.04 -68.81 -4.56
CA GLY A 309 -21.39 -68.97 -3.14
C GLY A 309 -21.77 -67.67 -2.43
N ARG A 310 -21.94 -66.58 -3.18
CA ARG A 310 -22.53 -65.31 -2.73
C ARG A 310 -23.89 -65.08 -3.38
N CYS A 311 -24.67 -64.18 -2.80
CA CYS A 311 -26.03 -63.84 -3.21
C CYS A 311 -26.44 -62.48 -2.62
N ASP A 312 -27.50 -61.89 -3.16
CA ASP A 312 -28.25 -60.79 -2.54
C ASP A 312 -29.72 -60.92 -2.96
N ASP A 313 -30.60 -61.27 -2.03
CA ASP A 313 -32.03 -61.50 -2.28
C ASP A 313 -32.92 -60.32 -1.85
N ALA A 314 -32.37 -59.10 -1.89
CA ALA A 314 -33.03 -57.83 -1.58
C ALA A 314 -33.57 -57.72 -0.14
N ASN A 315 -33.02 -58.51 0.78
CA ASN A 315 -33.28 -58.40 2.20
C ASN A 315 -32.12 -58.99 3.03
N VAL A 316 -32.21 -58.89 4.36
CA VAL A 316 -31.18 -59.41 5.30
C VAL A 316 -31.75 -60.45 6.26
N ASN A 317 -32.85 -61.12 5.90
CA ASN A 317 -33.45 -62.14 6.73
C ASN A 317 -32.64 -63.44 6.60
N PRO A 318 -32.45 -64.20 7.68
CA PRO A 318 -31.85 -65.52 7.59
C PRO A 318 -32.91 -66.59 7.24
N ASN A 319 -32.48 -67.70 6.65
CA ASN A 319 -33.22 -68.92 6.31
C ASN A 319 -34.16 -68.83 5.07
N ASP A 320 -33.96 -67.88 4.18
CA ASP A 320 -34.62 -67.76 2.87
C ASP A 320 -33.69 -68.09 1.68
N GLY A 321 -32.46 -68.51 1.99
CA GLY A 321 -31.46 -68.96 1.04
C GLY A 321 -30.29 -68.00 0.85
N CYS A 322 -30.42 -66.73 1.25
CA CYS A 322 -29.32 -65.79 1.31
C CYS A 322 -29.11 -65.29 2.75
N SER A 323 -27.88 -65.36 3.25
CA SER A 323 -27.61 -64.96 4.63
C SER A 323 -27.60 -63.43 4.80
N PRO A 324 -27.70 -62.91 6.04
CA PRO A 324 -27.50 -61.48 6.33
C PRO A 324 -26.09 -60.94 6.03
N THR A 325 -25.17 -61.82 5.60
CA THR A 325 -23.81 -61.48 5.15
C THR A 325 -23.60 -61.86 3.68
N CYS A 326 -24.69 -62.00 2.91
CA CYS A 326 -24.70 -62.22 1.47
C CYS A 326 -23.93 -63.47 1.01
N THR A 327 -24.06 -64.54 1.81
CA THR A 327 -23.57 -65.88 1.47
C THR A 327 -24.73 -66.83 1.26
N VAL A 328 -24.66 -67.68 0.22
CA VAL A 328 -25.68 -68.70 -0.01
C VAL A 328 -25.76 -69.65 1.17
N GLU A 329 -26.97 -69.82 1.71
CA GLU A 329 -27.20 -70.69 2.86
C GLU A 329 -27.09 -72.17 2.49
N ALA A 330 -26.71 -73.01 3.45
CA ALA A 330 -26.51 -74.43 3.21
C ALA A 330 -27.81 -75.11 2.72
N GLY A 331 -27.73 -75.81 1.59
CA GLY A 331 -28.88 -76.49 0.98
C GLY A 331 -29.71 -75.60 0.04
N TRP A 332 -29.23 -74.41 -0.32
CA TRP A 332 -29.89 -73.51 -1.26
C TRP A 332 -29.06 -73.31 -2.54
N THR A 333 -29.75 -72.95 -3.62
CA THR A 333 -29.14 -72.46 -4.86
C THR A 333 -29.75 -71.11 -5.18
N CYS A 334 -28.92 -70.08 -5.32
CA CYS A 334 -29.35 -68.73 -5.66
C CYS A 334 -28.87 -68.34 -7.06
N THR A 335 -29.72 -67.71 -7.86
CA THR A 335 -29.40 -67.24 -9.22
C THR A 335 -30.10 -65.93 -9.54
N GLY A 336 -29.52 -65.12 -10.42
CA GLY A 336 -30.08 -63.82 -10.84
C GLY A 336 -29.60 -62.65 -9.98
N ALA A 337 -30.06 -61.45 -10.36
CA ALA A 337 -29.84 -60.19 -9.66
C ALA A 337 -31.15 -59.38 -9.68
N PRO A 338 -31.89 -59.26 -8.56
CA PRO A 338 -31.62 -59.87 -7.25
C PRO A 338 -31.65 -61.40 -7.31
N SER A 339 -30.96 -62.02 -6.36
CA SER A 339 -30.86 -63.47 -6.20
C SER A 339 -32.22 -64.07 -5.87
N ILE A 340 -32.62 -65.06 -6.64
CA ILE A 340 -33.78 -65.90 -6.34
C ILE A 340 -33.23 -67.24 -5.86
N CYS A 341 -33.50 -67.57 -4.59
CA CYS A 341 -32.99 -68.76 -3.93
C CYS A 341 -34.04 -69.88 -3.90
N THR A 342 -33.61 -71.09 -4.27
CA THR A 342 -34.43 -72.31 -4.20
C THR A 342 -33.72 -73.39 -3.41
N GLN A 343 -34.43 -74.05 -2.50
CA GLN A 343 -33.92 -75.17 -1.71
C GLN A 343 -33.64 -76.39 -2.60
N GLN A 344 -32.50 -77.05 -2.39
CA GLN A 344 -32.07 -78.29 -3.07
C GLN A 344 -32.70 -79.54 -2.48
#